data_AF-A0A2I1REQ4-F1
#
_entry.id   AF-A0A2I1REQ4-F1
#
_cell.length_a   1.000
_cell.length_b   1.000
_cell.length_c   1.000
_cell.angle_alpha   90.00
_cell.angle_beta   90.00
_cell.angle_gamma   90.00
#
_symmetry.space_group_name_H-M   'P 1'
#
loop_
_entity.id
_entity.type
_entity.pdbx_description
1 polymer ?
#
loop_
_entity_poly.entity_id
_entity_poly.type
_entity_poly.pdbx_seq_one_letter_code
_entity_poly.pdbx_strand_id
1 'polypeptide(L)'
;MQMFESRPSGPHDPSTLLTSIPARLGFVPERSIIVIAFAADRTVNATMRHDLALEDDGSPSRELVTVLGGLGEITSTYGVEEIVVVIADDRHPVDDHRHRRIMAMSDRYFGEVGGVAAGFALATFDAGAEWTTIWCPEDRAWSVEVSADAVGRIDDPHTSPTAIAEAVRSGRRILGRRSEMRSMLEPLDGECGPGRTRPECHRCRGHDLDRTDLDRFDPDTDDVEVSALALDLVISAMIGADRALDCDELDLLERAILRPDVRDAALALAVTELRGAA
;
A
#
# COMPACT_ATOMS: atom_id res chain seq x y z
N MET A 1 -28.54 -7.50 26.34
CA MET A 1 -27.68 -7.34 25.15
C MET A 1 -26.81 -6.11 25.39
N GLN A 2 -25.71 -6.28 26.13
CA GLN A 2 -24.75 -5.20 26.35
C GLN A 2 -23.88 -5.11 25.10
N MET A 3 -23.95 -3.98 24.40
CA MET A 3 -22.96 -3.60 23.42
C MET A 3 -21.61 -3.56 24.13
N PHE A 4 -20.65 -4.37 23.67
CA PHE A 4 -19.25 -4.18 24.04
C PHE A 4 -18.81 -2.87 23.40
N GLU A 5 -18.96 -1.75 24.11
CA GLU A 5 -18.19 -0.54 23.81
C GLU A 5 -16.72 -0.89 24.00
N SER A 6 -16.02 -1.06 22.88
CA SER A 6 -14.57 -1.18 22.85
C SER A 6 -13.99 0.02 23.58
N ARG A 7 -13.33 -0.22 24.71
CA ARG A 7 -12.53 0.83 25.37
C ARG A 7 -11.54 1.37 24.34
N PRO A 8 -11.38 2.70 24.20
CA PRO A 8 -10.34 3.25 23.34
C PRO A 8 -9.01 2.67 23.83
N SER A 9 -8.24 2.10 22.91
CA SER A 9 -6.91 1.59 23.23
C SER A 9 -6.06 2.71 23.84
N GLY A 10 -5.11 2.33 24.70
CA GLY A 10 -4.08 3.28 25.14
C GLY A 10 -3.39 3.95 23.94
N PRO A 11 -2.69 5.07 24.16
CA PRO A 11 -1.89 5.67 23.10
C PRO A 11 -0.92 4.64 22.51
N HIS A 12 -0.69 4.72 21.21
CA HIS A 12 0.28 3.87 20.52
C HIS A 12 1.69 4.27 20.92
N ASP A 13 2.53 3.27 21.20
CA ASP A 13 3.97 3.46 21.27
C ASP A 13 4.51 3.83 19.88
N PRO A 14 5.31 4.92 19.74
CA PRO A 14 5.86 5.34 18.46
C PRO A 14 6.65 4.24 17.73
N SER A 15 7.48 3.49 18.45
CA SER A 15 8.31 2.44 17.81
C SER A 15 7.44 1.36 17.20
N THR A 16 6.41 0.93 17.93
CA THR A 16 5.41 -0.04 17.47
C THR A 16 4.63 0.48 16.26
N LEU A 17 4.20 1.75 16.29
CA LEU A 17 3.48 2.37 15.18
C LEU A 17 4.36 2.44 13.92
N LEU A 18 5.57 2.98 14.03
CA LEU A 18 6.49 3.16 12.92
C LEU A 18 6.92 1.81 12.32
N THR A 19 7.21 0.81 13.17
CA THR A 19 7.55 -0.55 12.72
C THR A 19 6.40 -1.20 11.93
N SER A 20 5.14 -0.82 12.19
CA SER A 20 3.99 -1.35 11.46
C SER A 20 3.80 -0.77 10.05
N ILE A 21 4.44 0.36 9.71
CA ILE A 21 4.20 1.08 8.46
C ILE A 21 4.47 0.21 7.22
N PRO A 22 5.62 -0.49 7.11
CA PRO A 22 5.88 -1.34 5.94
C PRO A 22 4.80 -2.41 5.72
N ALA A 23 4.26 -2.99 6.79
CA ALA A 23 3.18 -3.96 6.69
C ALA A 23 1.89 -3.35 6.13
N ARG A 24 1.55 -2.13 6.57
CA ARG A 24 0.36 -1.40 6.12
C ARG A 24 0.44 -0.98 4.65
N LEU A 25 1.66 -0.74 4.15
CA LEU A 25 1.91 -0.39 2.76
C LEU A 25 2.15 -1.63 1.87
N GLY A 26 2.48 -2.78 2.46
CA GLY A 26 2.88 -4.00 1.76
C GLY A 26 4.33 -4.02 1.27
N PHE A 27 5.10 -2.96 1.53
CA PHE A 27 6.52 -2.84 1.16
C PHE A 27 7.23 -1.84 2.09
N VAL A 28 8.56 -1.92 2.15
CA VAL A 28 9.39 -0.96 2.89
C VAL A 28 9.48 0.37 2.11
N PRO A 29 8.99 1.51 2.66
CA PRO A 29 9.01 2.78 1.94
C PRO A 29 10.39 3.46 2.05
N GLU A 30 10.86 4.03 0.93
CA GLU A 30 12.12 4.77 0.83
C GLU A 30 11.82 6.20 0.35
N ARG A 31 12.54 7.21 0.84
CA ARG A 31 12.42 8.63 0.42
C ARG A 31 10.96 9.08 0.31
N SER A 32 10.25 8.96 1.42
CA SER A 32 8.79 9.02 1.46
C SER A 32 8.29 9.99 2.52
N ILE A 33 7.16 10.62 2.24
CA ILE A 33 6.28 11.17 3.28
C ILE A 33 5.12 10.20 3.47
N ILE A 34 4.87 9.81 4.72
CA ILE A 34 3.78 8.93 5.11
C ILE A 34 2.84 9.71 6.02
N VAL A 35 1.55 9.60 5.77
CA VAL A 35 0.48 10.23 6.56
C VAL A 35 -0.40 9.13 7.13
N ILE A 36 -0.53 9.10 8.45
CA ILE A 36 -1.32 8.13 9.20
C ILE A 36 -2.51 8.87 9.79
N ALA A 37 -3.71 8.47 9.38
CA ALA A 37 -4.96 9.04 9.86
C ALA A 37 -5.56 8.13 10.94
N PHE A 38 -5.89 8.72 12.09
CA PHE A 38 -6.54 8.04 13.19
C PHE A 38 -8.02 8.40 13.29
N ALA A 39 -8.83 7.40 13.64
CA ALA A 39 -10.21 7.60 14.05
C ALA A 39 -10.29 7.97 15.54
N ALA A 40 -11.49 8.37 16.01
CA ALA A 40 -11.73 8.79 17.39
C ALA A 40 -11.39 7.72 18.45
N ASP A 41 -11.48 6.44 18.09
CA ASP A 41 -11.13 5.31 18.96
C ASP A 41 -9.62 4.98 18.96
N ARG A 42 -8.82 5.84 18.32
CA ARG A 42 -7.37 5.71 18.12
C ARG A 42 -6.96 4.55 17.22
N THR A 43 -7.89 3.97 16.46
CA THR A 43 -7.52 3.03 15.42
C THR A 43 -6.95 3.78 14.21
N VAL A 44 -5.95 3.17 13.56
CA VAL A 44 -5.44 3.69 12.29
C VAL A 44 -6.48 3.40 11.22
N ASN A 45 -7.10 4.45 10.70
CA ASN A 45 -8.09 4.39 9.62
C ASN A 45 -7.39 4.23 8.26
N ALA A 46 -6.37 5.06 8.01
CA ALA A 46 -5.64 5.05 6.76
C ALA A 46 -4.14 5.27 6.97
N THR A 47 -3.34 4.70 6.07
CA THR A 47 -1.89 4.97 5.97
C THR A 47 -1.60 5.26 4.50
N MET A 48 -1.23 6.50 4.22
CA MET A 48 -1.01 7.02 2.88
C MET A 48 0.46 7.33 2.71
N ARG A 49 1.02 7.02 1.54
CA ARG A 49 2.44 7.26 1.26
C ARG A 49 2.58 8.00 -0.06
N HIS A 50 3.44 9.01 -0.06
CA HIS A 50 3.87 9.71 -1.26
C HIS A 50 5.40 9.82 -1.31
N ASP A 51 5.93 10.01 -2.52
CA ASP A 51 7.35 10.29 -2.72
C ASP A 51 7.71 11.63 -2.07
N LEU A 52 8.85 11.67 -1.38
CA LEU A 52 9.39 12.89 -0.79
C LEU A 52 10.12 13.70 -1.87
N ALA A 53 9.33 14.32 -2.73
CA ALA A 53 9.80 15.11 -3.86
C ALA A 53 10.31 16.49 -3.40
N LEU A 54 11.62 16.65 -3.40
CA LEU A 54 12.34 17.88 -3.03
C LEU A 54 13.05 18.46 -4.26
N GLU A 55 13.13 19.79 -4.32
CA GLU A 55 13.97 20.51 -5.27
C GLU A 55 15.46 20.38 -4.89
N ASP A 56 16.37 20.79 -5.78
CA ASP A 56 17.83 20.69 -5.56
C ASP A 56 18.33 21.45 -4.31
N ASP A 57 17.62 22.49 -3.88
CA ASP A 57 17.92 23.23 -2.64
C ASP A 57 17.37 22.53 -1.37
N GLY A 58 16.65 21.42 -1.55
CA GLY A 58 15.98 20.64 -0.52
C GLY A 58 14.64 21.24 -0.07
N SER A 59 14.10 22.22 -0.80
CA SER A 59 12.75 22.73 -0.56
C SER A 59 11.68 21.78 -1.12
N PRO A 60 10.44 21.79 -0.57
CA PRO A 60 9.35 20.98 -1.09
C PRO A 60 9.04 21.35 -2.54
N SER A 61 9.01 20.35 -3.43
CA SER A 61 8.59 20.57 -4.82
C SER A 61 7.12 20.98 -4.93
N ARG A 62 6.74 21.57 -6.07
CA ARG A 62 5.33 21.88 -6.35
C ARG A 62 4.43 20.65 -6.31
N GLU A 63 4.94 19.50 -6.71
CA GLU A 63 4.25 18.21 -6.63
C GLU A 63 3.90 17.87 -5.18
N LEU A 64 4.90 17.89 -4.29
CA LEU A 64 4.70 17.59 -2.87
C LEU A 64 3.71 18.57 -2.21
N VAL A 65 3.79 19.85 -2.56
CA VAL A 65 2.84 20.88 -2.10
C VAL A 65 1.41 20.56 -2.54
N THR A 66 1.22 20.14 -3.79
CA THR A 66 -0.10 19.79 -4.34
C THR A 66 -0.67 18.55 -3.65
N VAL A 67 0.17 17.54 -3.44
CA VAL A 67 -0.19 16.31 -2.72
C VAL A 67 -0.66 16.61 -1.30
N LEU A 68 0.10 17.41 -0.54
CA LEU A 68 -0.29 17.76 0.83
C LEU A 68 -1.61 18.53 0.90
N GLY A 69 -1.85 19.44 -0.05
CA GLY A 69 -3.14 20.11 -0.18
C GLY A 69 -4.30 19.13 -0.41
N GLY A 70 -4.14 18.19 -1.35
CA GLY A 70 -5.15 17.17 -1.62
C GLY A 70 -5.37 16.22 -0.45
N LEU A 71 -4.31 15.81 0.25
CA LEU A 71 -4.43 15.00 1.46
C LEU A 71 -5.20 15.73 2.57
N GLY A 72 -4.95 17.03 2.76
CA GLY A 72 -5.71 17.85 3.71
C GLY A 72 -7.21 17.83 3.44
N GLU A 73 -7.60 18.05 2.18
CA GLU A 73 -9.00 18.03 1.72
C GLU A 73 -9.67 16.65 1.92
N ILE A 74 -8.94 15.57 1.62
CA ILE A 74 -9.43 14.21 1.86
C ILE A 74 -9.64 14.01 3.37
N THR A 75 -8.65 14.34 4.20
CA THR A 75 -8.74 14.10 5.64
C THR A 75 -9.88 14.87 6.32
N SER A 76 -10.18 16.09 5.87
CA SER A 76 -11.28 16.88 6.42
C SER A 76 -12.66 16.34 6.04
N THR A 77 -12.74 15.58 4.95
CA THR A 77 -13.98 14.93 4.51
C THR A 77 -14.22 13.58 5.21
N TYR A 78 -13.16 12.89 5.66
CA TYR A 78 -13.20 11.49 6.07
C TYR A 78 -13.07 11.24 7.58
N GLY A 79 -13.81 11.97 8.43
CA GLY A 79 -13.94 11.65 9.87
C GLY A 79 -12.62 11.38 10.60
N VAL A 80 -11.54 12.00 10.14
CA VAL A 80 -10.20 11.86 10.69
C VAL A 80 -10.09 12.82 11.87
N GLU A 81 -9.71 12.29 13.01
CA GLU A 81 -9.57 13.07 14.23
C GLU A 81 -8.12 13.54 14.44
N GLU A 82 -7.15 12.74 14.00
CA GLU A 82 -5.75 13.03 14.22
C GLU A 82 -4.87 12.54 13.06
N ILE A 83 -3.85 13.33 12.75
CA ILE A 83 -2.87 13.06 11.70
C ILE A 83 -1.48 12.92 12.31
N VAL A 84 -0.81 11.82 12.00
CA VAL A 84 0.62 11.64 12.23
C VAL A 84 1.35 11.64 10.89
N VAL A 85 2.47 12.35 10.82
CA VAL A 85 3.30 12.42 9.62
C VAL A 85 4.66 11.77 9.89
N VAL A 86 5.15 10.99 8.95
CA VAL A 86 6.46 10.33 9.03
C VAL A 86 7.25 10.65 7.78
N ILE A 87 8.50 11.08 7.96
CA ILE A 87 9.45 11.34 6.87
C ILE A 87 10.53 10.27 6.90
N ALA A 88 10.61 9.48 5.84
CA ALA A 88 11.69 8.54 5.60
C ALA A 88 12.65 9.14 4.57
N ASP A 89 13.85 9.57 4.96
CA ASP A 89 14.82 10.20 4.05
C ASP A 89 16.27 9.88 4.43
N ASP A 90 17.00 9.24 3.51
CA ASP A 90 18.41 8.88 3.63
C ASP A 90 19.35 9.96 3.05
N ARG A 91 18.81 11.01 2.41
CA ARG A 91 19.59 12.08 1.75
C ARG A 91 20.09 13.13 2.72
N HIS A 92 19.42 13.28 3.86
CA HIS A 92 19.69 14.31 4.87
C HIS A 92 19.65 13.71 6.28
N PRO A 93 20.34 14.30 7.26
CA PRO A 93 20.18 13.92 8.67
C PRO A 93 18.72 13.96 9.11
N VAL A 94 18.32 13.05 10.00
CA VAL A 94 16.92 12.90 10.42
C VAL A 94 16.34 14.17 11.05
N ASP A 95 17.16 14.97 11.74
CA ASP A 95 16.80 16.20 12.44
C ASP A 95 17.00 17.49 11.59
N ASP A 96 17.29 17.35 10.30
CA ASP A 96 17.54 18.47 9.39
C ASP A 96 16.34 19.44 9.36
N HIS A 97 16.65 20.75 9.35
CA HIS A 97 15.65 21.82 9.29
C HIS A 97 14.68 21.71 8.11
N ARG A 98 15.06 21.06 7.01
CA ARG A 98 14.19 20.80 5.86
C ARG A 98 13.01 19.92 6.25
N HIS A 99 13.22 18.87 7.02
CA HIS A 99 12.16 18.00 7.51
C HIS A 99 11.19 18.77 8.41
N ARG A 100 11.71 19.64 9.30
CA ARG A 100 10.87 20.53 10.13
C ARG A 100 10.04 21.50 9.30
N ARG A 101 10.60 22.05 8.20
CA ARG A 101 9.85 22.92 7.27
C ARG A 101 8.72 22.17 6.58
N ILE A 102 8.95 20.91 6.21
CA ILE A 102 7.91 20.04 5.63
C ILE A 102 6.83 19.77 6.67
N MET A 103 7.19 19.46 7.93
CA MET A 103 6.21 19.28 9.01
C MET A 103 5.36 20.53 9.25
N ALA A 104 5.98 21.72 9.31
CA ALA A 104 5.24 22.99 9.46
C ALA A 104 4.33 23.30 8.27
N MET A 105 4.64 22.77 7.08
CA MET A 105 3.77 22.88 5.92
C MET A 105 2.62 21.88 5.99
N SER A 106 2.91 20.63 6.32
CA SER A 106 1.90 19.58 6.55
C SER A 106 0.90 20.01 7.62
N ASP A 107 1.37 20.53 8.76
CA ASP A 107 0.54 21.05 9.85
C ASP A 107 -0.50 22.07 9.38
N ARG A 108 -0.09 23.01 8.51
CA ARG A 108 -1.00 23.98 7.91
C ARG A 108 -2.03 23.35 6.97
N TYR A 109 -1.62 22.37 6.16
CA TYR A 109 -2.54 21.67 5.25
C TYR A 109 -3.54 20.78 5.98
N PHE A 110 -3.16 20.22 7.12
CA PHE A 110 -4.04 19.43 7.97
C PHE A 110 -4.78 20.27 9.03
N GLY A 111 -4.74 21.61 8.93
CA GLY A 111 -5.32 22.50 9.93
C GLY A 111 -6.83 22.31 10.15
N GLU A 112 -7.58 21.89 9.13
CA GLU A 112 -9.02 21.61 9.25
C GLU A 112 -9.33 20.43 10.18
N VAL A 113 -8.41 19.47 10.30
CA VAL A 113 -8.50 18.32 11.21
C VAL A 113 -7.63 18.51 12.47
N GLY A 114 -7.21 19.74 12.77
CA GLY A 114 -6.45 20.07 13.97
C GLY A 114 -4.92 20.03 13.82
N GLY A 115 -4.41 19.87 12.60
CA GLY A 115 -2.97 19.90 12.30
C GLY A 115 -2.29 18.54 12.43
N VAL A 116 -0.96 18.55 12.52
CA VAL A 116 -0.15 17.34 12.69
C VAL A 116 0.04 17.09 14.18
N ALA A 117 -0.56 16.02 14.69
CA ALA A 117 -0.47 15.58 16.09
C ALA A 117 0.95 15.19 16.48
N ALA A 118 1.65 14.48 15.59
CA ALA A 118 3.05 14.12 15.77
C ALA A 118 3.76 13.95 14.42
N GLY A 119 5.03 14.33 14.39
CA GLY A 119 5.90 14.16 13.24
C GLY A 119 7.18 13.42 13.60
N PHE A 120 7.45 12.34 12.88
CA PHE A 120 8.65 11.52 13.05
C PHE A 120 9.54 11.59 11.82
N ALA A 121 10.85 11.47 12.02
CA ALA A 121 11.82 11.29 10.94
C ALA A 121 12.73 10.10 11.21
N LEU A 122 13.07 9.39 10.15
CA LEU A 122 14.00 8.26 10.14
C LEU A 122 14.67 8.16 8.76
N ALA A 123 15.84 7.53 8.68
CA ALA A 123 16.53 7.36 7.40
C ALA A 123 15.96 6.18 6.59
N THR A 124 15.66 5.09 7.27
CA THR A 124 15.20 3.81 6.71
C THR A 124 14.32 3.09 7.74
N PHE A 125 13.55 2.12 7.28
CA PHE A 125 12.73 1.23 8.12
C PHE A 125 13.44 -0.09 8.46
N ASP A 126 14.76 -0.20 8.20
CA ASP A 126 15.52 -1.38 8.58
C ASP A 126 15.50 -1.60 10.11
N ALA A 127 15.55 -2.87 10.53
CA ALA A 127 15.61 -3.22 11.95
C ALA A 127 16.81 -2.55 12.63
N GLY A 128 16.55 -1.87 13.75
CA GLY A 128 17.52 -1.09 14.51
C GLY A 128 17.77 0.32 14.00
N ALA A 129 17.13 0.75 12.89
CA ALA A 129 17.21 2.12 12.42
C ALA A 129 16.64 3.10 13.45
N GLU A 130 17.25 4.27 13.57
CA GLU A 130 16.86 5.27 14.55
C GLU A 130 15.75 6.16 13.99
N TRP A 131 14.78 6.47 14.85
CA TRP A 131 13.74 7.46 14.58
C TRP A 131 13.81 8.57 15.64
N THR A 132 13.39 9.77 15.26
CA THR A 132 13.28 10.93 16.15
C THR A 132 11.99 11.70 15.93
N THR A 133 11.43 12.26 17.00
CA THR A 133 10.34 13.22 16.93
C THR A 133 10.87 14.57 16.45
N ILE A 134 10.36 15.04 15.30
CA ILE A 134 10.70 16.36 14.72
C ILE A 134 9.55 17.37 14.81
N TRP A 135 8.36 16.92 15.18
CA TRP A 135 7.18 17.75 15.37
C TRP A 135 6.32 17.20 16.50
N CYS A 136 6.06 18.02 17.51
CA CYS A 136 5.22 17.69 18.66
C CYS A 136 4.58 18.99 19.16
N PRO A 137 3.40 19.39 18.64
CA PRO A 137 2.68 20.52 19.22
C PRO A 137 2.31 20.18 20.66
N GLU A 138 2.64 21.08 21.58
CA GLU A 138 2.26 20.98 22.98
C GLU A 138 0.73 21.15 23.11
N ASP A 139 0.15 20.64 24.19
CA ASP A 139 -1.25 20.87 24.66
C ASP A 139 -2.35 19.84 24.37
N ARG A 140 -2.08 18.62 23.88
CA ARG A 140 -3.14 17.59 23.74
C ARG A 140 -2.69 16.15 24.05
N ALA A 141 -3.67 15.33 24.43
CA ALA A 141 -3.49 13.88 24.61
C ALA A 141 -3.75 13.16 23.28
N TRP A 142 -2.68 12.84 22.57
CA TRP A 142 -2.73 12.27 21.22
C TRP A 142 -2.95 10.74 21.21
N SER A 143 -3.28 10.20 20.03
CA SER A 143 -3.34 8.76 19.77
C SER A 143 -1.98 8.08 19.86
N VAL A 144 -0.88 8.84 19.86
CA VAL A 144 0.49 8.34 19.98
C VAL A 144 1.14 8.98 21.20
N GLU A 145 1.90 8.20 21.96
CA GLU A 145 2.68 8.71 23.09
C GLU A 145 3.90 9.46 22.57
N VAL A 146 3.87 10.80 22.61
CA VAL A 146 4.91 11.64 22.02
C VAL A 146 5.41 12.69 23.00
N SER A 147 6.73 12.82 23.09
CA SER A 147 7.40 13.96 23.67
C SER A 147 8.26 14.66 22.62
N ALA A 148 8.39 15.99 22.75
CA ALA A 148 9.50 16.71 22.13
C ALA A 148 10.80 16.00 22.56
N ASP A 149 11.70 15.73 21.62
CA ASP A 149 12.97 15.01 21.85
C ASP A 149 12.87 13.49 22.04
N ALA A 150 11.70 12.86 21.84
CA ALA A 150 11.65 11.39 21.82
C ALA A 150 12.50 10.83 20.67
N VAL A 151 13.26 9.79 20.99
CA VAL A 151 14.04 9.00 20.04
C VAL A 151 13.84 7.52 20.33
N GLY A 152 13.97 6.69 19.32
CA GLY A 152 13.88 5.25 19.49
C GLY A 152 14.42 4.50 18.28
N ARG A 153 14.10 3.21 18.22
CA ARG A 153 14.54 2.32 17.15
C ARG A 153 13.36 1.59 16.54
N ILE A 154 13.50 1.30 15.25
CA ILE A 154 12.58 0.45 14.50
C ILE A 154 12.88 -1.01 14.88
N ASP A 155 11.87 -1.75 15.33
CA ASP A 155 11.95 -3.21 15.45
C ASP A 155 11.90 -3.84 14.05
N ASP A 156 12.09 -5.16 13.91
CA ASP A 156 12.02 -5.79 12.58
C ASP A 156 10.61 -5.70 11.98
N PRO A 157 10.40 -4.91 10.90
CA PRO A 157 9.08 -4.70 10.32
C PRO A 157 8.44 -5.99 9.79
N HIS A 158 9.25 -6.97 9.37
CA HIS A 158 8.78 -8.26 8.84
C HIS A 158 8.20 -9.16 9.94
N THR A 159 8.52 -8.89 11.20
CA THR A 159 8.03 -9.65 12.36
C THR A 159 7.00 -8.88 13.19
N SER A 160 6.64 -7.67 12.75
CA SER A 160 5.64 -6.86 13.45
C SER A 160 4.28 -7.60 13.53
N PRO A 161 3.46 -7.37 14.58
CA PRO A 161 2.13 -7.96 14.66
C PRO A 161 1.25 -7.66 13.45
N THR A 162 1.42 -6.47 12.85
CA THR A 162 0.70 -6.09 11.63
C THR A 162 1.17 -6.91 10.43
N ALA A 163 2.49 -7.12 10.28
CA ALA A 163 3.04 -7.95 9.21
C ALA A 163 2.54 -9.38 9.28
N ILE A 164 2.56 -9.97 10.47
CA ILE A 164 2.08 -11.34 10.70
C ILE A 164 0.59 -11.42 10.38
N ALA A 165 -0.21 -10.45 10.86
CA ALA A 165 -1.64 -10.43 10.62
C ALA A 165 -1.99 -10.24 9.14
N GLU A 166 -1.29 -9.36 8.42
CA GLU A 166 -1.47 -9.19 6.98
C GLU A 166 -1.03 -10.42 6.19
N ALA A 167 0.09 -11.05 6.55
CA ALA A 167 0.56 -12.28 5.89
C ALA A 167 -0.43 -13.44 6.07
N VAL A 168 -1.02 -13.57 7.26
CA VAL A 168 -2.05 -14.60 7.53
C VAL A 168 -3.36 -14.29 6.79
N ARG A 169 -3.81 -13.04 6.77
CA ARG A 169 -5.08 -12.65 6.14
C ARG A 169 -5.02 -12.64 4.62
N SER A 170 -3.96 -12.06 4.05
CA SER A 170 -3.86 -11.79 2.62
C SER A 170 -2.98 -12.80 1.87
N GLY A 171 -2.22 -13.63 2.59
CA GLY A 171 -1.19 -14.51 2.02
C GLY A 171 0.06 -13.76 1.52
N ARG A 172 0.09 -12.42 1.65
CA ARG A 172 1.17 -11.57 1.12
C ARG A 172 2.15 -11.18 2.21
N ARG A 173 3.43 -11.33 1.89
CA ARG A 173 4.56 -10.86 2.72
C ARG A 173 4.95 -9.45 2.31
N ILE A 174 5.54 -8.72 3.24
CA ILE A 174 6.12 -7.40 2.98
C ILE A 174 7.25 -7.54 1.95
N LEU A 175 7.16 -6.77 0.87
CA LEU A 175 8.21 -6.67 -0.14
C LEU A 175 9.36 -5.80 0.35
N GLY A 176 10.58 -6.11 -0.09
CA GLY A 176 11.78 -5.38 0.33
C GLY A 176 11.78 -3.94 -0.16
N ARG A 177 11.21 -3.68 -1.35
CA ARG A 177 11.08 -2.33 -1.94
C ARG A 177 9.87 -2.20 -2.84
N ARG A 178 9.41 -0.96 -3.06
CA ARG A 178 8.37 -0.68 -4.08
C ARG A 178 8.81 -1.09 -5.49
N SER A 179 10.11 -0.99 -5.81
CA SER A 179 10.62 -1.38 -7.12
C SER A 179 10.41 -2.87 -7.42
N GLU A 180 10.32 -3.72 -6.40
CA GLU A 180 9.99 -5.14 -6.57
C GLU A 180 8.54 -5.29 -7.06
N MET A 181 7.60 -4.55 -6.47
CA MET A 181 6.22 -4.52 -6.94
C MET A 181 6.12 -3.95 -8.36
N ARG A 182 6.88 -2.89 -8.66
CA ARG A 182 6.94 -2.36 -10.04
C ARG A 182 7.48 -3.41 -11.00
N SER A 183 8.55 -4.12 -10.64
CA SER A 183 9.13 -5.18 -11.47
C SER A 183 8.17 -6.36 -11.69
N MET A 184 7.36 -6.70 -10.69
CA MET A 184 6.28 -7.69 -10.84
C MET A 184 5.18 -7.25 -11.82
N LEU A 185 5.04 -5.93 -12.04
CA LEU A 185 4.08 -5.32 -12.97
C LEU A 185 4.74 -4.87 -14.27
N GLU A 186 6.07 -4.96 -14.39
CA GLU A 186 6.78 -4.63 -15.62
C GLU A 186 6.40 -5.68 -16.68
N PRO A 187 6.03 -5.26 -17.90
CA PRO A 187 5.71 -6.20 -18.95
C PRO A 187 6.88 -7.17 -19.16
N LEU A 188 6.58 -8.47 -19.10
CA LEU A 188 7.58 -9.50 -19.38
C LEU A 188 8.03 -9.41 -20.85
N ASP A 189 9.31 -9.62 -21.09
CA ASP A 189 9.84 -9.83 -22.43
C ASP A 189 9.25 -11.14 -22.98
N GLY A 190 8.26 -11.01 -23.86
CA GLY A 190 7.50 -12.12 -24.42
C GLY A 190 6.92 -11.78 -25.78
N GLU A 191 6.19 -12.72 -26.37
CA GLU A 191 5.61 -12.55 -27.71
C GLU A 191 4.67 -11.35 -27.82
N CYS A 192 4.03 -10.96 -26.70
CA CYS A 192 3.10 -9.85 -26.61
C CYS A 192 3.69 -8.63 -25.81
N GLY A 193 5.02 -8.55 -25.60
CA GLY A 193 5.68 -7.47 -24.84
C GLY A 193 5.98 -6.18 -25.65
N PRO A 194 6.19 -5.03 -24.99
CA PRO A 194 6.34 -3.70 -25.63
C PRO A 194 7.58 -3.54 -26.51
N GLY A 195 8.54 -4.47 -26.44
CA GLY A 195 9.80 -4.43 -27.20
C GLY A 195 9.75 -4.98 -28.63
N ARG A 196 8.58 -5.43 -29.15
CA ARG A 196 8.52 -6.04 -30.51
C ARG A 196 8.33 -5.03 -31.65
N THR A 197 9.13 -5.24 -32.69
CA THR A 197 8.95 -4.73 -34.05
C THR A 197 8.21 -5.73 -34.94
N ARG A 198 6.94 -6.08 -34.63
CA ARG A 198 6.05 -6.73 -35.62
C ARG A 198 4.60 -6.25 -35.52
N PRO A 199 3.90 -5.99 -36.65
CA PRO A 199 2.61 -5.28 -36.66
C PRO A 199 1.37 -6.20 -36.61
N GLU A 200 1.51 -7.52 -36.44
CA GLU A 200 0.47 -8.48 -36.84
C GLU A 200 -0.11 -9.36 -35.71
N CYS A 201 0.11 -9.01 -34.43
CA CYS A 201 -0.76 -9.56 -33.38
C CYS A 201 -2.05 -8.72 -33.35
N HIS A 202 -3.06 -9.13 -34.13
CA HIS A 202 -4.36 -8.45 -34.17
C HIS A 202 -5.08 -8.42 -32.80
N ARG A 203 -4.73 -9.32 -31.87
CA ARG A 203 -5.29 -9.42 -30.50
C ARG A 203 -4.49 -8.67 -29.43
N CYS A 204 -3.23 -8.35 -29.69
CA CYS A 204 -2.37 -7.60 -28.77
C CYS A 204 -2.52 -6.07 -28.91
N ARG A 205 -3.43 -5.60 -29.78
CA ARG A 205 -4.00 -4.26 -29.60
C ARG A 205 -4.77 -4.39 -28.31
N GLY A 206 -4.15 -3.96 -27.20
CA GLY A 206 -4.74 -4.06 -25.87
C GLY A 206 -6.22 -3.82 -26.00
N HIS A 207 -7.02 -4.80 -25.57
CA HIS A 207 -8.43 -4.54 -25.37
C HIS A 207 -8.45 -3.36 -24.41
N ASP A 208 -8.69 -2.15 -24.94
CA ASP A 208 -9.37 -1.14 -24.16
C ASP A 208 -10.62 -1.88 -23.75
N LEU A 209 -10.63 -2.40 -22.52
CA LEU A 209 -11.81 -2.94 -21.88
C LEU A 209 -12.76 -1.75 -21.78
N ASP A 210 -13.40 -1.44 -22.90
CA ASP A 210 -14.43 -0.44 -22.96
C ASP A 210 -15.49 -0.90 -21.97
N ARG A 211 -16.09 0.04 -21.24
CA ARG A 211 -17.03 -0.31 -20.16
C ARG A 211 -18.15 -1.24 -20.64
N THR A 212 -18.46 -1.16 -21.93
CA THR A 212 -19.39 -2.03 -22.65
C THR A 212 -19.01 -3.53 -22.67
N ASP A 213 -17.74 -3.91 -22.61
CA ASP A 213 -17.30 -5.32 -22.54
C ASP A 213 -17.41 -5.87 -21.10
N LEU A 214 -17.22 -5.03 -20.09
CA LEU A 214 -17.47 -5.37 -18.68
C LEU A 214 -18.98 -5.50 -18.40
N ASP A 215 -19.80 -4.65 -19.03
CA ASP A 215 -21.27 -4.65 -18.91
C ASP A 215 -21.94 -5.80 -19.71
N ARG A 216 -21.20 -6.48 -20.60
CA ARG A 216 -21.69 -7.63 -21.38
C ARG A 216 -21.53 -8.96 -20.65
N PHE A 217 -20.84 -8.96 -19.50
CA PHE A 217 -20.75 -10.12 -18.65
C PHE A 217 -22.08 -10.27 -17.89
N ASP A 218 -22.95 -11.15 -18.38
CA ASP A 218 -24.19 -11.53 -17.71
C ASP A 218 -23.89 -12.66 -16.71
N PRO A 219 -23.83 -12.36 -15.39
CA PRO A 219 -23.53 -13.35 -14.36
C PRO A 219 -24.63 -14.41 -14.20
N ASP A 220 -25.83 -14.22 -14.78
CA ASP A 220 -26.95 -15.17 -14.68
C ASP A 220 -26.95 -16.24 -15.80
N THR A 221 -26.04 -16.14 -16.79
CA THR A 221 -25.77 -17.25 -17.72
C THR A 221 -24.70 -18.18 -17.15
N ASP A 222 -25.06 -18.83 -16.04
CA ASP A 222 -24.31 -19.89 -15.38
C ASP A 222 -24.28 -21.14 -16.27
N ASP A 223 -23.31 -21.20 -17.18
CA ASP A 223 -22.87 -22.48 -17.70
C ASP A 223 -21.74 -23.00 -16.81
N VAL A 224 -22.09 -23.87 -15.86
CA VAL A 224 -21.16 -24.55 -14.94
C VAL A 224 -20.03 -25.23 -15.73
N GLU A 225 -20.31 -25.69 -16.95
CA GLU A 225 -19.32 -26.31 -17.83
C GLU A 225 -18.27 -25.30 -18.31
N VAL A 226 -18.68 -24.07 -18.62
CA VAL A 226 -17.79 -22.96 -19.01
C VAL A 226 -16.93 -22.52 -17.83
N SER A 227 -17.50 -22.40 -16.63
CA SER A 227 -16.74 -22.05 -15.42
C SER A 227 -15.75 -23.14 -15.02
N ALA A 228 -16.14 -24.42 -15.12
CA ALA A 228 -15.24 -25.54 -14.85
C ALA A 228 -14.06 -25.57 -15.83
N LEU A 229 -14.32 -25.36 -17.12
CA LEU A 229 -13.28 -25.28 -18.15
C LEU A 229 -12.35 -24.07 -17.94
N ALA A 230 -12.91 -22.92 -17.59
CA ALA A 230 -12.16 -21.70 -17.28
C ALA A 230 -11.28 -21.88 -16.04
N LEU A 231 -11.78 -22.54 -14.99
CA LEU A 231 -11.02 -22.85 -13.80
C LEU A 231 -9.90 -23.88 -14.08
N ASP A 232 -10.16 -24.90 -14.88
CA ASP A 232 -9.16 -25.89 -15.30
C ASP A 232 -8.02 -25.23 -16.10
N LEU A 233 -8.33 -24.25 -16.95
CA LEU A 233 -7.34 -23.43 -17.65
C LEU A 233 -6.47 -22.64 -16.67
N VAL A 234 -7.08 -21.97 -15.69
CA VAL A 234 -6.35 -21.21 -14.64
C VAL A 234 -5.42 -22.14 -13.87
N ILE A 235 -5.93 -23.29 -13.42
CA ILE A 235 -5.15 -24.29 -12.69
C ILE A 235 -4.00 -24.82 -13.55
N SER A 236 -4.26 -25.17 -14.80
CA SER A 236 -3.24 -25.70 -15.73
C SER A 236 -2.15 -24.67 -16.02
N ALA A 237 -2.50 -23.39 -16.16
CA ALA A 237 -1.55 -22.30 -16.32
C ALA A 237 -0.70 -22.10 -15.06
N MET A 238 -1.30 -22.23 -13.87
CA MET A 238 -0.57 -22.15 -12.59
C MET A 238 0.36 -23.34 -12.36
N ILE A 239 -0.03 -24.56 -12.76
CA ILE A 239 0.79 -25.77 -12.64
C ILE A 239 1.91 -25.77 -13.69
N GLY A 240 1.64 -25.30 -14.90
CA GLY A 240 2.60 -25.20 -15.99
C GLY A 240 3.47 -23.94 -15.95
N ALA A 241 3.73 -23.34 -14.79
CA ALA A 241 4.35 -22.01 -14.66
C ALA A 241 5.71 -21.84 -15.36
N ASP A 242 6.40 -22.94 -15.69
CA ASP A 242 7.66 -22.93 -16.46
C ASP A 242 7.46 -22.79 -17.98
N ARG A 243 6.22 -22.81 -18.47
CA ARG A 243 5.87 -22.62 -19.89
C ARG A 243 5.28 -21.23 -20.11
N ALA A 244 5.82 -20.51 -21.10
CA ALA A 244 5.20 -19.28 -21.58
C ALA A 244 3.83 -19.58 -22.19
N LEU A 245 2.80 -18.85 -21.75
CA LEU A 245 1.48 -18.84 -22.36
C LEU A 245 1.54 -18.10 -23.70
N ASP A 246 0.87 -18.62 -24.71
CA ASP A 246 0.68 -17.88 -25.97
C ASP A 246 -0.42 -16.80 -25.83
N CYS A 247 -0.54 -15.90 -26.81
CA CYS A 247 -1.51 -14.80 -26.70
C CYS A 247 -2.98 -15.31 -26.72
N ASP A 248 -3.27 -16.50 -27.29
CA ASP A 248 -4.62 -17.08 -27.29
C ASP A 248 -4.98 -17.64 -25.90
N GLU A 249 -4.01 -18.28 -25.24
CA GLU A 249 -4.10 -18.74 -23.86
C GLU A 249 -4.22 -17.57 -22.87
N LEU A 250 -3.49 -16.47 -23.10
CA LEU A 250 -3.60 -15.25 -22.30
C LEU A 250 -4.99 -14.59 -22.42
N ASP A 251 -5.53 -14.45 -23.64
CA ASP A 251 -6.88 -13.91 -23.87
C ASP A 251 -7.96 -14.78 -23.20
N LEU A 252 -7.76 -16.10 -23.16
CA LEU A 252 -8.64 -17.03 -22.48
C LEU A 252 -8.53 -16.89 -20.95
N LEU A 253 -7.31 -16.76 -20.43
CA LEU A 253 -7.04 -16.57 -19.01
C LEU A 253 -7.60 -15.25 -18.48
N GLU A 254 -7.45 -14.16 -19.24
CA GLU A 254 -8.01 -12.84 -18.93
C GLU A 254 -9.54 -12.92 -18.80
N ARG A 255 -10.23 -13.54 -19.76
CA ARG A 255 -11.69 -13.72 -19.70
C ARG A 255 -12.11 -14.65 -18.56
N ALA A 256 -11.33 -15.69 -18.28
CA ALA A 256 -11.60 -16.63 -17.20
C ALA A 256 -11.54 -15.96 -15.82
N ILE A 257 -10.49 -15.16 -15.54
CA ILE A 257 -10.29 -14.55 -14.22
C ILE A 257 -11.25 -13.38 -13.93
N LEU A 258 -11.88 -12.82 -14.97
CA LEU A 258 -12.95 -11.83 -14.82
C LEU A 258 -14.27 -12.46 -14.34
N ARG A 259 -14.44 -13.79 -14.42
CA ARG A 259 -15.61 -14.50 -13.86
C ARG A 259 -15.49 -14.57 -12.33
N PRO A 260 -16.45 -14.04 -11.55
CA PRO A 260 -16.34 -14.02 -10.09
C PRO A 260 -16.20 -15.41 -9.46
N ASP A 261 -16.93 -16.40 -9.95
CA ASP A 261 -16.90 -17.78 -9.46
C ASP A 261 -15.57 -18.49 -9.74
N VAL A 262 -15.00 -18.31 -10.93
CA VAL A 262 -13.65 -18.82 -11.28
C VAL A 262 -12.58 -18.13 -10.43
N ARG A 263 -12.68 -16.81 -10.27
CA ARG A 263 -11.76 -16.03 -9.43
C ARG A 263 -11.82 -16.48 -7.97
N ASP A 264 -13.02 -16.63 -7.42
CA ASP A 264 -13.22 -17.02 -6.03
C ASP A 264 -12.75 -18.46 -5.78
N ALA A 265 -12.98 -19.37 -6.73
CA ALA A 265 -12.44 -20.73 -6.69
C ALA A 265 -10.91 -20.76 -6.80
N ALA A 266 -10.31 -19.99 -7.73
CA ALA A 266 -8.86 -19.87 -7.87
C ALA A 266 -8.21 -19.28 -6.60
N LEU A 267 -8.85 -18.28 -5.97
CA LEU A 267 -8.41 -17.73 -4.68
C LEU A 267 -8.52 -18.76 -3.55
N ALA A 268 -9.62 -19.53 -3.49
CA ALA A 268 -9.77 -20.59 -2.49
C ALA A 268 -8.70 -21.69 -2.63
N LEU A 269 -8.36 -22.07 -3.88
CA LEU A 269 -7.28 -23.01 -4.17
C LEU A 269 -5.90 -22.46 -3.81
N ALA A 270 -5.65 -21.17 -4.09
CA ALA A 270 -4.39 -20.51 -3.74
C ALA A 270 -4.13 -20.41 -2.22
N VAL A 271 -5.20 -20.45 -1.40
CA VAL A 271 -5.14 -20.30 0.06
C VAL A 271 -5.18 -21.67 0.79
N THR A 272 -5.40 -22.78 0.08
CA THR A 272 -5.43 -24.15 0.64
C THR A 272 -4.21 -25.00 0.23
N GLU A 273 -4.03 -26.19 0.82
CA GLU A 273 -2.82 -27.04 0.79
C GLU A 273 -2.33 -27.57 -0.58
N LEU A 274 -2.58 -26.90 -1.70
CA LEU A 274 -2.04 -27.25 -3.02
C LEU A 274 -0.80 -26.44 -3.44
N ARG A 275 -0.25 -25.61 -2.54
CA ARG A 275 0.97 -24.81 -2.80
C ARG A 275 2.23 -25.64 -3.12
N GLY A 276 2.22 -26.96 -2.90
CA GLY A 276 3.39 -27.84 -3.07
C GLY A 276 3.18 -29.07 -3.95
N ALA A 277 2.09 -29.17 -4.71
CA ALA A 277 1.81 -30.33 -5.58
C ALA A 277 1.62 -29.96 -7.06
N ALA A 278 2.16 -28.82 -7.47
CA ALA A 278 2.24 -28.33 -8.84
C ALA A 278 3.71 -28.26 -9.26
#